data_AF-A0AB74LXM0-F1
#
_entry.id   AF-A0AB74LXM0-F1
#
_cell.length_a   1.000
_cell.length_b   1.000
_cell.length_c   1.000
_cell.angle_alpha   90.00
_cell.angle_beta   90.00
_cell.angle_gamma   90.00
#
_symmetry.space_group_name_H-M   'P 1'
#
loop_
_entity.id
_entity.type
_entity.pdbx_description
1 polymer ?
#
loop_
_entity_poly.entity_id
_entity_poly.type
_entity_poly.pdbx_seq_one_letter_code
_entity_poly.pdbx_strand_id
1 'polypeptide(L)'
;MTEALIVMNDEAFALAHELAERAGTTVDEAVVTALRELDRRVATVNDDLTPTQRAERDVIRALVREARAHRIAIVPTDHDYLYDEYGLPV
;
A
#
# COMPACT_ATOMS: atom_id res chain seq x y z
N MET A 1 15.11 -14.24 2.38
CA MET A 1 14.46 -15.55 2.58
C MET A 1 12.96 -15.30 2.61
N THR A 2 12.17 -16.13 1.94
CA THR A 2 10.71 -16.06 2.00
C THR A 2 10.25 -17.03 3.09
N GLU A 3 9.48 -16.54 4.06
CA GLU A 3 8.89 -17.37 5.11
C GLU A 3 7.50 -17.85 4.66
N ALA A 4 7.20 -19.14 4.83
CA ALA A 4 5.92 -19.72 4.44
C ALA A 4 4.91 -19.58 5.58
N LEU A 5 3.73 -19.05 5.28
CA LEU A 5 2.60 -19.07 6.22
C LEU A 5 1.91 -20.43 6.15
N ILE A 6 1.94 -21.19 7.24
CA ILE A 6 1.27 -22.49 7.34
C ILE A 6 0.02 -22.35 8.22
N VAL A 7 -1.14 -22.66 7.66
CA VAL A 7 -2.43 -22.66 8.37
C VAL A 7 -2.96 -24.09 8.40
N MET A 8 -2.95 -24.72 9.57
CA MET A 8 -3.49 -26.07 9.77
C MET A 8 -4.94 -26.00 10.23
N ASN A 9 -5.83 -25.69 9.29
CA ASN A 9 -7.27 -25.61 9.55
C ASN A 9 -8.04 -25.97 8.27
N ASP A 10 -8.88 -27.01 8.34
CA ASP A 10 -9.60 -27.55 7.18
C ASP A 10 -10.62 -26.56 6.62
N GLU A 11 -11.26 -25.76 7.47
CA GLU A 11 -12.20 -24.72 7.06
C GLU A 11 -11.49 -23.60 6.29
N ALA A 12 -10.32 -23.17 6.77
CA ALA A 12 -9.50 -22.17 6.09
C ALA A 12 -9.03 -22.67 4.71
N PHE A 13 -8.67 -23.95 4.62
CA PHE A 13 -8.29 -24.57 3.34
C PHE A 13 -9.47 -24.60 2.36
N ALA A 14 -10.64 -25.07 2.81
CA ALA A 14 -11.85 -25.11 1.98
C ALA A 14 -12.25 -23.70 1.50
N LEU A 15 -12.25 -22.73 2.39
CA LEU A 15 -12.61 -21.34 2.08
C LEU A 15 -11.62 -20.71 1.07
N ALA A 16 -10.32 -20.96 1.24
CA ALA A 16 -9.31 -20.46 0.32
C ALA A 16 -9.49 -21.04 -1.10
N HIS A 17 -9.87 -22.31 -1.19
CA HIS A 17 -10.16 -22.97 -2.47
C HIS A 17 -11.42 -22.42 -3.12
N GLU A 18 -12.52 -22.28 -2.37
CA GLU A 18 -13.76 -21.67 -2.87
C GLU A 18 -13.56 -20.22 -3.34
N LEU A 19 -12.75 -19.44 -2.62
CA LEU A 19 -12.38 -18.07 -3.01
C LEU A 19 -11.63 -18.05 -4.33
N ALA A 20 -10.65 -18.95 -4.51
CA ALA A 20 -9.86 -19.07 -5.73
C ALA A 20 -10.73 -19.44 -6.94
N GLU A 21 -11.60 -20.44 -6.78
CA GLU A 21 -12.55 -20.86 -7.83
C GLU A 21 -13.48 -19.72 -8.25
N ARG A 22 -14.08 -19.02 -7.26
CA ARG A 22 -14.98 -17.89 -7.53
C ARG A 22 -14.28 -16.71 -8.21
N ALA A 23 -13.02 -16.49 -7.90
CA ALA A 23 -12.22 -15.40 -8.47
C ALA A 23 -11.48 -15.80 -9.75
N GLY A 24 -11.49 -17.09 -10.14
CA GLY A 24 -10.79 -17.59 -11.33
C GLY A 24 -9.26 -17.44 -11.26
N THR A 25 -8.69 -17.59 -10.06
CA THR A 25 -7.27 -17.31 -9.75
C THR A 25 -6.67 -18.46 -8.93
N THR A 26 -5.38 -18.39 -8.59
CA THR A 26 -4.74 -19.39 -7.72
C THR A 26 -5.12 -19.19 -6.26
N VAL A 27 -5.02 -20.25 -5.44
CA VAL A 27 -5.28 -20.18 -3.98
C VAL A 27 -4.40 -19.12 -3.32
N ASP A 28 -3.12 -19.06 -3.68
CA ASP A 28 -2.17 -18.08 -3.14
C ASP A 28 -2.58 -16.65 -3.47
N GLU A 29 -2.93 -16.38 -4.74
CA GLU A 29 -3.37 -15.04 -5.17
C GLU A 29 -4.69 -14.63 -4.51
N ALA A 30 -5.64 -15.56 -4.37
CA ALA A 30 -6.90 -15.34 -3.68
C ALA A 30 -6.68 -14.99 -2.20
N VAL A 31 -5.84 -15.75 -1.51
CA VAL A 31 -5.53 -15.54 -0.09
C VAL A 31 -4.81 -14.20 0.11
N VAL A 32 -3.79 -13.90 -0.71
CA VAL A 32 -3.06 -12.62 -0.63
C VAL A 32 -4.01 -11.44 -0.89
N THR A 33 -4.92 -11.57 -1.85
CA THR A 33 -5.92 -10.52 -2.14
C THR A 33 -6.88 -10.33 -0.98
N ALA A 34 -7.40 -11.42 -0.42
CA ALA A 34 -8.31 -11.38 0.73
C ALA A 34 -7.65 -10.77 1.97
N LEU A 35 -6.40 -11.14 2.27
CA LEU A 35 -5.64 -10.57 3.38
C LEU A 35 -5.37 -9.08 3.19
N ARG A 36 -5.04 -8.63 1.97
CA ARG A 36 -4.88 -7.20 1.65
C ARG A 36 -6.19 -6.42 1.76
N GLU A 37 -7.31 -7.03 1.40
CA GLU A 37 -8.62 -6.41 1.61
C GLU A 37 -8.98 -6.29 3.08
N LEU A 38 -8.74 -7.35 3.85
CA LEU A 38 -8.97 -7.34 5.29
C LEU A 38 -8.08 -6.30 5.97
N ASP A 39 -6.79 -6.26 5.63
CA ASP A 39 -5.85 -5.26 6.14
C ASP A 39 -6.33 -3.84 5.83
N ARG A 40 -6.76 -3.54 4.60
CA ARG A 40 -7.33 -2.22 4.26
C ARG A 40 -8.57 -1.88 5.08
N ARG A 41 -9.46 -2.85 5.29
CA ARG A 41 -10.68 -2.64 6.10
C ARG A 41 -10.32 -2.40 7.57
N VAL A 42 -9.41 -3.18 8.13
CA VAL A 42 -8.95 -3.06 9.52
C VAL A 42 -8.12 -1.79 9.74
N ALA A 43 -7.22 -1.44 8.82
CA ALA A 43 -6.43 -0.20 8.86
C ALA A 43 -7.33 1.05 8.80
N THR A 44 -8.48 0.98 8.13
CA THR A 44 -9.46 2.08 8.13
C THR A 44 -10.14 2.25 9.49
N VAL A 45 -10.29 1.16 10.24
CA VAL A 45 -10.87 1.11 11.60
C VAL A 45 -9.85 1.52 12.66
N ASN A 46 -8.58 1.14 12.51
CA ASN A 46 -7.47 1.46 13.43
C ASN A 46 -6.84 2.83 13.20
N ASP A 47 -7.44 3.64 12.33
CA ASP A 47 -7.09 5.03 12.18
C ASP A 47 -7.71 5.77 13.37
N ASP A 48 -6.96 5.85 14.49
CA ASP A 48 -7.23 6.65 15.72
C ASP A 48 -7.38 8.16 15.44
N LEU A 49 -7.70 8.51 14.20
CA LEU A 49 -7.98 9.85 13.76
C LEU A 49 -9.42 10.19 14.14
N THR A 50 -9.52 11.25 14.93
CA THR A 50 -10.77 11.98 15.13
C THR A 50 -11.38 12.34 13.76
N PRO A 51 -12.70 12.56 13.67
CA PRO A 51 -13.35 12.95 12.42
C PRO A 51 -12.67 14.12 11.69
N THR A 52 -12.17 15.10 12.44
CA THR A 52 -11.42 16.25 11.91
C THR A 52 -10.10 15.82 11.26
N GLN A 53 -9.29 15.02 11.95
CA GLN A 53 -8.00 14.55 11.42
C GLN A 53 -8.18 13.68 10.17
N ARG A 54 -9.27 12.91 10.11
CA ARG A 54 -9.63 12.12 8.92
C ARG A 54 -9.97 13.02 7.74
N ALA A 55 -10.77 14.06 7.97
CA ALA A 55 -11.11 15.06 6.96
C ALA A 55 -9.88 15.81 6.45
N GLU A 56 -8.98 16.24 7.34
CA GLU A 56 -7.73 16.90 6.98
C GLU A 56 -6.83 16.00 6.14
N ARG A 57 -6.63 14.74 6.56
CA ARG A 57 -5.86 13.76 5.78
C ARG A 57 -6.46 13.54 4.40
N ASP A 58 -7.78 13.47 4.29
CA ASP A 58 -8.46 13.25 3.02
C ASP A 58 -8.30 14.44 2.06
N VAL A 59 -8.30 15.68 2.59
CA VAL A 59 -7.94 16.89 1.84
C VAL A 59 -6.49 16.82 1.35
N ILE A 60 -5.54 16.45 2.21
CA ILE A 60 -4.12 16.30 1.83
C ILE A 60 -3.98 15.25 0.71
N ARG A 61 -4.66 14.11 0.82
CA ARG A 61 -4.65 13.06 -0.20
C ARG A 61 -5.28 13.52 -1.51
N ALA A 62 -6.32 14.35 -1.47
CA ALA A 62 -6.89 14.96 -2.67
C ALA A 62 -5.87 15.87 -3.36
N LEU A 63 -5.21 16.75 -2.60
CA LEU A 63 -4.18 17.65 -3.11
C LEU A 63 -3.00 16.90 -3.72
N VAL A 64 -2.52 15.82 -3.09
CA VAL A 64 -1.43 14.99 -3.63
C VAL A 64 -1.83 14.34 -4.97
N ARG A 65 -3.08 13.87 -5.08
CA ARG A 65 -3.59 13.27 -6.33
C ARG A 65 -3.67 14.30 -7.45
N GLU A 66 -4.17 15.50 -7.14
CA GLU A 66 -4.20 16.62 -8.07
C GLU A 66 -2.78 17.04 -8.50
N ALA A 67 -1.87 17.26 -7.54
CA ALA A 67 -0.49 17.61 -7.82
C ALA A 67 0.23 16.56 -8.69
N ARG A 68 -0.08 15.27 -8.51
CA ARG A 68 0.46 14.19 -9.36
C ARG A 68 -0.02 14.30 -10.80
N ALA A 69 -1.25 14.73 -11.05
CA ALA A 69 -1.76 14.96 -12.40
C ALA A 69 -1.05 16.14 -13.10
N HIS A 70 -0.52 17.10 -12.33
CA HIS A 70 0.24 18.25 -12.81
C HIS A 70 1.76 18.07 -12.74
N ARG A 71 2.23 16.89 -12.32
CA ARG A 71 3.65 16.60 -12.24
C ARG A 71 4.23 16.53 -13.65
N ILE A 72 5.03 17.53 -13.99
CA ILE A 72 5.92 17.47 -15.16
C ILE A 72 6.89 16.29 -14.92
N ALA A 73 7.06 15.43 -15.92
CA ALA A 73 7.98 14.31 -15.85
C ALA A 73 9.35 14.81 -15.35
N ILE A 74 9.79 14.27 -14.22
CA ILE A 74 11.01 14.72 -13.54
C ILE A 74 12.19 14.40 -14.46
N VAL A 75 12.78 15.44 -15.02
CA VAL A 75 14.23 15.47 -15.30
C VAL A 75 14.90 15.18 -13.96
N PRO A 76 15.78 14.17 -13.83
CA PRO A 76 16.52 13.97 -12.60
C PRO A 76 17.17 15.30 -12.22
N THR A 77 16.71 15.90 -11.12
CA THR A 77 17.36 17.05 -10.54
C THR A 77 18.58 16.52 -9.81
N ASP A 78 19.61 16.23 -10.61
CA ASP A 78 20.97 16.09 -10.15
C ASP A 78 21.39 17.45 -9.60
N HIS A 79 21.49 17.52 -8.28
CA HIS A 79 21.91 18.70 -7.54
C HIS A 79 23.34 18.53 -7.00
N ASP A 80 24.09 17.54 -7.48
CA ASP A 80 25.44 17.28 -7.00
C ASP A 80 26.35 18.50 -7.26
N TYR A 81 26.02 19.33 -8.26
CA TYR A 81 26.70 20.61 -8.50
C TYR A 81 26.55 21.65 -7.37
N LEU A 82 25.59 21.49 -6.46
CA LEU A 82 25.39 22.38 -5.30
C LEU A 82 26.21 21.95 -4.09
N TYR A 83 26.82 20.77 -4.12
CA TYR A 83 27.52 20.19 -2.99
C TYR A 83 28.94 19.79 -3.37
N ASP A 84 29.89 19.93 -2.45
CA ASP A 84 31.25 19.42 -2.60
C ASP A 84 31.30 17.89 -2.38
N GLU A 85 32.50 17.32 -2.51
CA GLU A 85 32.73 15.88 -2.30
C GLU A 85 32.43 15.38 -0.87
N TYR A 86 32.26 16.30 0.08
CA TYR A 86 31.85 16.03 1.46
C TYR A 86 30.36 16.28 1.71
N GLY A 87 29.60 16.66 0.67
CA GLY A 87 28.17 16.98 0.77
C GLY A 87 27.88 18.35 1.38
N LEU A 88 28.86 19.27 1.41
CA LEU A 88 28.69 20.63 1.90
C LEU A 88 28.37 21.61 0.75
N PRO A 89 27.53 22.63 0.98
CA PRO A 89 27.25 23.62 -0.05
C PRO A 89 28.51 24.34 -0.53
N VAL A 90 28.68 24.44 -1.85
CA VAL A 90 29.73 25.26 -2.49
C VAL A 90 29.45 26.76 -2.46
#